data_AF-A0A0F8YD21-F1
#
_entry.id   AF-A0A0F8YD21-F1
#
_cell.length_a   1.000
_cell.length_b   1.000
_cell.length_c   1.000
_cell.angle_alpha   90.00
_cell.angle_beta   90.00
_cell.angle_gamma   90.00
#
_symmetry.space_group_name_H-M   'P 1'
#
loop_
_entity.id
_entity.type
_entity.pdbx_description
1 polymer ?
#
loop_
_entity_poly.entity_id
_entity_poly.type
_entity_poly.pdbx_seq_one_letter_code
_entity_poly.pdbx_strand_id
1 'polypeptide(L)'
;MNDFNFSVLKGLVITKITGGVGDDDMIFNIKGGKKYRLYYQGDCCATCSIEDIAGELDDLLNSPILLAEEVFNCEKNPEGVTLKYQDSFTWTFYKLSTIKGSVT
;
A
#
# COMPACT_ATOMS: atom_id res chain seq x y z
N MET A 1 3.49 -14.73 -10.73
CA MET A 1 3.40 -13.26 -10.66
C MET A 1 4.81 -12.75 -10.54
N ASN A 2 5.18 -11.70 -11.28
CA ASN A 2 6.48 -11.06 -11.08
C ASN A 2 6.34 -10.10 -9.90
N ASP A 3 7.22 -10.26 -8.92
CA ASP A 3 7.36 -9.31 -7.82
C ASP A 3 8.04 -8.05 -8.36
N PHE A 4 7.44 -6.89 -8.11
CA PHE A 4 7.96 -5.60 -8.57
C PHE A 4 8.19 -4.72 -7.36
N ASN A 5 9.33 -4.02 -7.33
CA ASN A 5 9.56 -3.03 -6.31
C ASN A 5 8.49 -1.93 -6.37
N PHE A 6 7.96 -1.53 -5.21
CA PHE A 6 6.86 -0.56 -5.11
C PHE A 6 7.17 0.79 -5.80
N SER A 7 8.45 1.18 -5.86
CA SER A 7 8.88 2.41 -6.55
C SER A 7 8.56 2.43 -8.05
N VAL A 8 8.19 1.29 -8.66
CA VAL A 8 7.73 1.22 -10.06
C VAL A 8 6.54 2.12 -10.36
N LEU A 9 5.75 2.47 -9.32
CA LEU A 9 4.62 3.38 -9.46
C LEU A 9 5.05 4.84 -9.70
N LYS A 10 6.29 5.21 -9.35
CA LYS A 10 6.81 6.57 -9.54
C LYS A 10 6.79 6.97 -11.01
N GLY A 11 6.25 8.14 -11.29
CA GLY A 11 6.07 8.68 -12.65
C GLY A 11 4.86 8.11 -13.40
N LEU A 12 4.21 7.05 -12.90
CA LEU A 12 2.98 6.53 -13.49
C LEU A 12 1.79 7.41 -13.10
N VAL A 13 0.71 7.32 -13.88
CA VAL A 13 -0.55 8.02 -13.64
C VAL A 13 -1.62 7.00 -13.31
N ILE A 14 -2.12 7.02 -12.07
CA ILE A 14 -3.21 6.16 -11.63
C ILE A 14 -4.53 6.77 -12.09
N THR A 15 -5.39 5.97 -12.71
CA THR A 15 -6.72 6.40 -13.19
C THR A 15 -7.86 5.88 -12.34
N LYS A 16 -7.64 4.80 -11.59
CA LYS A 16 -8.62 4.22 -10.66
C LYS A 16 -7.92 3.39 -9.59
N ILE A 17 -8.37 3.55 -8.36
CA ILE A 17 -8.00 2.73 -7.20
C ILE A 17 -9.23 1.89 -6.81
N THR A 18 -9.01 0.63 -6.45
CA THR A 18 -10.02 -0.25 -5.86
C THR A 18 -9.42 -0.91 -4.63
N GLY A 19 -10.17 -0.97 -3.54
CA GLY A 19 -9.71 -1.47 -2.24
C GLY A 19 -9.73 -0.37 -1.18
N GLY A 20 -9.74 -0.74 0.09
CA GLY A 20 -9.76 0.18 1.21
C GLY A 20 -9.45 -0.51 2.54
N VAL A 21 -9.65 0.21 3.64
CA VAL A 21 -9.47 -0.32 4.99
C VAL A 21 -10.33 -1.58 5.18
N GLY A 22 -9.69 -2.65 5.65
CA GLY A 22 -10.28 -3.97 5.85
C GLY A 22 -10.20 -4.92 4.64
N ASP A 23 -9.82 -4.44 3.46
CA ASP A 23 -9.56 -5.31 2.30
C ASP A 23 -8.16 -5.94 2.37
N ASP A 24 -8.00 -7.13 1.77
CA ASP A 24 -6.72 -7.84 1.70
C ASP A 24 -5.82 -7.36 0.54
N ASP A 25 -6.39 -6.60 -0.39
CA ASP A 25 -5.67 -6.10 -1.56
C ASP A 25 -6.16 -4.75 -2.07
N MET A 26 -5.24 -4.01 -2.69
CA MET A 26 -5.50 -2.75 -3.36
C MET A 26 -5.02 -2.81 -4.81
N ILE A 27 -5.86 -2.36 -5.74
CA ILE A 27 -5.61 -2.42 -7.18
C ILE A 27 -5.45 -1.00 -7.74
N PHE A 28 -4.31 -0.74 -8.36
CA PHE A 28 -4.02 0.49 -9.11
C PHE A 28 -4.17 0.24 -10.61
N ASN A 29 -5.10 0.96 -11.24
CA ASN A 29 -5.24 1.00 -12.69
C ASN A 29 -4.42 2.17 -13.22
N ILE A 30 -3.50 1.91 -14.14
CA ILE A 30 -2.59 2.90 -14.70
C ILE A 30 -3.07 3.35 -16.07
N LYS A 31 -2.88 4.63 -16.37
CA LYS A 31 -3.10 5.19 -17.71
C LYS A 31 -2.33 4.38 -18.75
N GLY A 32 -3.04 3.85 -19.76
CA GLY A 32 -2.47 2.94 -20.75
C GLY A 32 -2.78 1.45 -20.51
N GLY A 33 -3.59 1.13 -19.48
CA GLY A 33 -4.22 -0.19 -19.32
C GLY A 33 -3.46 -1.19 -18.44
N LYS A 34 -2.28 -0.83 -17.93
CA LYS A 34 -1.57 -1.65 -16.93
C LYS A 34 -2.33 -1.62 -15.60
N LYS A 35 -2.22 -2.72 -14.85
CA LYS A 35 -2.75 -2.84 -13.49
C LYS A 35 -1.67 -3.36 -12.57
N TYR A 36 -1.57 -2.76 -11.39
CA TYR A 36 -0.73 -3.23 -10.29
C TYR A 36 -1.64 -3.60 -9.13
N ARG A 37 -1.29 -4.66 -8.41
CA ARG A 37 -2.03 -5.13 -7.23
C ARG A 37 -1.05 -5.16 -6.07
N LEU A 38 -1.34 -4.39 -5.03
CA LEU A 38 -0.79 -4.62 -3.70
C LEU A 38 -1.59 -5.76 -3.09
N TYR A 39 -0.93 -6.86 -2.79
CA TYR A 39 -1.57 -8.02 -2.16
C TYR A 39 -0.57 -8.73 -1.27
N TYR A 40 -1.08 -9.36 -0.22
CA TYR A 40 -0.32 -10.31 0.55
C TYR A 40 -0.32 -11.66 -0.15
N GLN A 41 0.87 -12.14 -0.53
CA GLN A 41 1.06 -13.49 -1.02
C GLN A 41 1.11 -14.43 0.19
N GLY A 42 -0.07 -14.81 0.70
CA GLY A 42 -0.18 -15.48 2.00
C GLY A 42 0.49 -16.85 2.12
N ASP A 43 0.84 -17.17 3.37
CA ASP A 43 1.18 -18.52 3.86
C ASP A 43 0.04 -19.04 4.76
N CYS A 44 -0.01 -20.36 5.02
CA CYS A 44 -1.11 -21.10 5.70
C CYS A 44 -1.68 -20.51 6.99
N CYS A 45 -0.95 -19.60 7.61
CA CYS A 45 -0.99 -19.35 9.02
C CYS A 45 -0.86 -17.84 9.33
N ALA A 46 -1.00 -16.99 8.32
CA ALA A 46 -0.94 -15.53 8.44
C ALA A 46 -2.04 -14.86 7.62
N THR A 47 -2.59 -13.78 8.16
CA THR A 47 -3.55 -12.90 7.50
C THR A 47 -2.97 -11.50 7.40
N CYS A 48 -3.32 -10.76 6.36
CA CYS A 48 -2.89 -9.39 6.15
C CYS A 48 -4.03 -8.61 5.50
N SER A 49 -4.39 -7.49 6.13
CA SER A 49 -5.44 -6.57 5.70
C SER A 49 -4.90 -5.15 5.71
N ILE A 50 -5.54 -4.26 4.98
CA ILE A 50 -5.27 -2.83 5.03
C ILE A 50 -5.83 -2.29 6.34
N GLU A 51 -4.96 -1.97 7.29
CA GLU A 51 -5.35 -1.52 8.63
C GLU A 51 -5.78 -0.05 8.66
N ASP A 52 -5.08 0.81 7.93
CA ASP A 52 -5.34 2.26 7.90
C ASP A 52 -4.95 2.85 6.55
N ILE A 53 -5.57 3.99 6.22
CA ILE A 53 -5.23 4.82 5.07
C ILE A 53 -5.26 6.28 5.54
N ALA A 54 -4.08 6.89 5.64
CA ALA A 54 -3.94 8.28 6.05
C ALA A 54 -3.84 9.19 4.82
N GLY A 55 -4.92 9.93 4.53
CA GLY A 55 -5.01 10.86 3.39
C GLY A 55 -6.15 10.50 2.43
N GLU A 56 -6.24 11.23 1.32
CA GLU A 56 -7.33 11.05 0.35
C GLU A 56 -6.83 10.29 -0.89
N LEU A 57 -7.40 9.10 -1.15
CA LEU A 57 -7.02 8.28 -2.32
C LEU A 57 -7.24 9.02 -3.65
N ASP A 58 -8.21 9.93 -3.71
CA ASP A 58 -8.53 10.72 -4.90
C ASP A 58 -7.40 11.70 -5.27
N ASP A 59 -6.55 12.09 -4.31
CA ASP A 59 -5.36 12.91 -4.59
C ASP A 59 -4.32 12.17 -5.43
N LEU A 60 -4.35 10.83 -5.42
CA LEU A 60 -3.46 10.00 -6.23
C LEU A 60 -3.94 9.86 -7.69
N LEU A 61 -5.19 10.25 -7.98
CA LEU A 61 -5.80 10.03 -9.29
C LEU A 61 -5.43 11.11 -10.31
N ASN A 62 -5.26 10.68 -11.55
CA ASN A 62 -5.08 11.53 -12.73
C ASN A 62 -3.91 12.53 -12.61
N SER A 63 -2.87 12.17 -11.84
CA SER A 63 -1.63 12.93 -11.72
C SER A 63 -0.44 11.99 -11.62
N PRO A 64 0.75 12.39 -12.10
CA PRO A 64 1.95 11.56 -11.94
C PRO A 64 2.30 11.37 -10.47
N ILE A 65 2.63 10.15 -10.10
CA ILE A 65 3.14 9.81 -8.77
C ILE A 65 4.57 10.36 -8.64
N LEU A 66 4.79 11.25 -7.68
CA LEU A 66 6.07 11.89 -7.42
C LEU A 66 6.91 11.10 -6.41
N LEU A 67 6.25 10.42 -5.47
CA LEU A 67 6.84 9.56 -4.46
C LEU A 67 6.11 8.21 -4.44
N ALA A 68 6.86 7.12 -4.40
CA ALA A 68 6.36 5.77 -4.17
C ALA A 68 7.41 5.01 -3.36
N GLU A 69 7.16 4.88 -2.06
CA GLU A 69 8.09 4.25 -1.12
C GLU A 69 7.33 3.25 -0.23
N GLU A 70 8.01 2.18 0.16
CA GLU A 70 7.51 1.22 1.13
C GLU A 70 8.44 1.19 2.34
N VAL A 71 7.85 1.10 3.53
CA VAL A 71 8.58 1.00 4.80
C VAL A 71 8.10 -0.24 5.51
N PHE A 72 8.97 -1.22 5.65
CA PHE A 72 8.70 -2.51 6.25
C PHE A 72 9.35 -2.62 7.63
N ASN A 73 8.69 -3.31 8.56
CA ASN A 73 9.29 -3.73 9.82
C ASN A 73 8.60 -5.00 10.37
N CYS A 74 9.38 -5.85 11.03
CA CYS A 74 8.92 -7.06 11.71
C CYS A 74 9.49 -7.23 13.13
N GLU A 75 10.31 -6.28 13.60
CA GLU A 75 10.98 -6.36 14.91
C GLU A 75 10.26 -5.51 15.96
N LYS A 76 9.68 -4.38 15.54
CA LYS A 76 9.04 -3.42 16.45
C LYS A 76 7.63 -3.09 15.97
N ASN A 77 6.65 -3.20 16.89
CA ASN A 77 5.28 -2.79 16.60
C ASN A 77 5.21 -1.30 16.25
N PRO A 78 4.24 -0.87 15.42
CA PRO A 78 3.97 0.55 15.21
C PRO A 78 3.70 1.27 16.53
N GLU A 79 3.98 2.57 16.59
CA GLU A 79 3.69 3.36 17.79
C GLU A 79 2.19 3.30 18.12
N GLY A 80 1.86 3.13 19.40
CA GLY A 80 0.48 3.00 19.86
C GLY A 80 -0.10 1.58 19.82
N VAL A 81 0.56 0.63 19.17
CA VAL A 81 0.14 -0.79 19.17
C VAL A 81 0.77 -1.50 20.37
N THR A 82 -0.06 -1.93 21.31
CA THR A 82 0.36 -2.76 22.45
C THR A 82 -0.52 -4.01 22.52
N LEU A 83 0.05 -5.16 22.16
CA LEU A 83 -0.65 -6.45 22.21
C LEU A 83 -0.17 -7.25 23.42
N LYS A 84 -1.11 -7.92 24.11
CA LYS A 84 -0.80 -8.80 25.25
C LYS A 84 -0.06 -10.08 24.84
N TYR A 85 -0.29 -10.55 23.62
CA TYR A 85 0.34 -11.75 23.06
C TYR A 85 0.48 -11.58 21.55
N GLN A 86 1.67 -11.85 21.01
CA GLN A 86 1.99 -11.76 19.59
C GLN A 86 3.22 -12.64 19.32
N ASP A 87 3.05 -13.71 18.56
CA ASP A 87 4.15 -14.65 18.25
C ASP A 87 5.12 -14.05 17.21
N SER A 88 4.56 -13.47 16.15
CA SER A 88 5.28 -12.69 15.15
C SER A 88 4.33 -11.67 14.52
N PHE A 89 4.90 -10.64 13.91
CA PHE A 89 4.14 -9.66 13.17
C PHE A 89 5.01 -8.98 12.13
N THR A 90 4.32 -8.41 11.16
CA THR A 90 4.92 -7.63 10.10
C THR A 90 3.97 -6.50 9.79
N TRP A 91 4.51 -5.32 9.56
CA TRP A 91 3.76 -4.21 8.98
C TRP A 91 4.56 -3.58 7.85
N THR A 92 3.82 -3.04 6.89
CA THR A 92 4.38 -2.26 5.79
C THR A 92 3.54 -1.01 5.60
N PHE A 93 4.16 0.16 5.62
CA PHE A 93 3.53 1.41 5.20
C PHE A 93 3.89 1.73 3.76
N TYR A 94 2.91 2.14 2.97
CA TYR A 94 3.09 2.49 1.56
C TYR A 94 2.83 3.98 1.36
N LYS A 95 3.89 4.74 1.08
CA LYS A 95 3.82 6.19 0.91
C LYS A 95 3.70 6.53 -0.56
N LEU A 96 2.62 7.21 -0.93
CA LEU A 96 2.37 7.72 -2.27
C LEU A 96 2.10 9.22 -2.20
N SER A 97 2.73 9.98 -3.10
CA SER A 97 2.48 11.42 -3.21
C SER A 97 2.31 11.85 -4.66
N THR A 98 1.39 12.78 -4.89
CA THR A 98 1.27 13.54 -6.14
C THR A 98 1.41 15.05 -5.85
N ILE A 99 1.18 15.88 -6.86
CA ILE A 99 1.06 17.33 -6.67
C ILE A 99 -0.20 17.75 -5.88
N LYS A 100 -1.19 16.85 -5.74
CA LYS A 100 -2.46 17.13 -5.08
C LYS A 100 -2.43 16.83 -3.58
N GLY A 101 -1.71 15.79 -3.19
CA GLY A 101 -1.67 15.33 -1.81
C GLY A 101 -0.76 14.11 -1.63
N SER A 102 -0.74 13.58 -0.40
CA SER A 102 0.01 12.37 -0.04
C SER A 102 -0.87 11.43 0.76
N VAL A 103 -0.65 10.13 0.58
CA VAL A 103 -1.34 9.03 1.26
C VAL A 103 -0.29 8.08 1.85
N THR A 104 -0.54 7.55 3.06
CA THR A 104 0.30 6.56 3.74
C THR A 104 -0.52 5.43 4.34
#